data_AF-A0AAJ1PY76-F1
#
_entry.id   AF-A0AAJ1PY76-F1
#
_cell.length_a   1.000
_cell.length_b   1.000
_cell.length_c   1.000
_cell.angle_alpha   90.00
_cell.angle_beta   90.00
_cell.angle_gamma   90.00
#
_symmetry.space_group_name_H-M   'P 1'
#
loop_
_entity.id
_entity.type
_entity.pdbx_description
1 polymer ?
#
loop_
_entity_poly.entity_id
_entity_poly.type
_entity_poly.pdbx_seq_one_letter_code
_entity_poly.pdbx_strand_id
1 'polypeptide(L)' 'MGRNRKQTSAKVASKASKILTNGRYGKDSKSVAASALAQTKPLKRGK' A
#
# COMPACT_ATOMS: atom_id res chain seq x y z
N MET A 1 7.27 17.33 -13.90
CA MET A 1 6.96 16.65 -12.63
C MET A 1 8.11 15.72 -12.25
N GLY A 2 8.72 15.90 -11.07
CA GLY A 2 9.83 15.07 -10.61
C GLY A 2 9.35 13.70 -10.14
N ARG A 3 10.10 12.63 -10.45
CA ARG A 3 9.78 11.27 -9.99
C ARG A 3 9.99 11.18 -8.47
N ASN A 4 8.92 10.93 -7.72
CA ASN A 4 9.01 10.65 -6.30
C ASN A 4 9.59 9.24 -6.08
N ARG A 5 10.78 9.17 -5.47
CA ARG A 5 11.49 7.90 -5.17
C ARG A 5 11.16 7.36 -3.78
N LYS A 6 10.42 8.11 -2.94
CA LYS A 6 9.96 7.64 -1.62
C LYS A 6 8.89 6.58 -1.83
N GLN A 7 9.02 5.46 -1.12
CA GLN A 7 8.15 4.30 -1.31
C GLN A 7 7.85 3.64 0.03
N THR A 8 6.65 3.10 0.15
CA THR A 8 6.20 2.32 1.30
C THR A 8 6.98 1.01 1.38
N SER A 9 7.42 0.64 2.58
CA SER A 9 8.12 -0.61 2.82
C SER A 9 7.22 -1.83 2.63
N ALA A 10 7.79 -2.98 2.29
CA ALA A 10 7.04 -4.22 2.09
C ALA A 10 6.21 -4.62 3.33
N LYS A 11 6.75 -4.42 4.53
CA LYS A 11 6.02 -4.72 5.78
C LYS A 11 4.75 -3.87 5.94
N VAL A 12 4.82 -2.59 5.58
CA VAL A 12 3.68 -1.68 5.64
C VAL A 12 2.68 -2.01 4.53
N ALA A 13 3.16 -2.34 3.33
CA ALA A 13 2.32 -2.81 2.23
C ALA A 13 1.47 -4.02 2.61
N SER A 14 2.08 -5.03 3.23
CA SER A 14 1.38 -6.24 3.68
C SER A 14 0.32 -5.94 4.75
N LYS A 15 0.60 -5.01 5.67
CA LYS A 15 -0.40 -4.57 6.67
C LYS A 15 -1.55 -3.81 6.02
N ALA A 16 -1.24 -2.90 5.09
CA ALA A 16 -2.25 -2.13 4.35
C ALA A 16 -3.18 -3.04 3.53
N SER A 17 -2.64 -4.06 2.86
CA SER A 17 -3.44 -5.06 2.14
C SER A 17 -4.43 -5.80 3.06
N LYS A 18 -3.98 -6.18 4.27
CA LYS A 18 -4.86 -6.78 5.29
C LYS A 18 -5.95 -5.82 5.75
N ILE A 19 -5.62 -4.54 5.95
CA ILE A 19 -6.61 -3.52 6.36
C ILE A 19 -7.65 -3.30 5.24
N LEU A 20 -7.20 -3.27 3.99
CA LEU A 20 -8.08 -3.02 2.84
C LEU A 20 -9.10 -4.14 2.63
N THR A 21 -8.65 -5.39 2.79
CA THR A 21 -9.46 -6.60 2.56
C THR A 21 -10.29 -7.02 3.76
N ASN A 22 -9.93 -6.58 4.96
CA ASN A 22 -10.65 -6.95 6.18
C ASN A 22 -11.92 -6.09 6.35
N GLY A 23 -13.06 -6.76 6.45
CA GLY A 23 -14.39 -6.16 6.61
C GLY A 23 -14.59 -5.37 7.91
N ARG A 24 -13.73 -5.58 8.93
CA ARG A 24 -13.80 -4.90 10.23
C ARG A 24 -13.32 -3.44 10.21
N TYR A 25 -12.60 -3.02 9.16
CA TYR A 25 -12.09 -1.65 9.06
C TYR A 25 -13.06 -0.73 8.32
N GLY A 26 -13.22 0.48 8.85
CA GLY A 26 -14.04 1.55 8.29
C GLY A 26 -13.44 2.17 7.01
N LYS A 27 -14.22 3.06 6.38
CA LYS A 27 -13.89 3.71 5.11
C LYS A 27 -12.57 4.48 5.16
N ASP A 28 -12.30 5.19 6.25
CA ASP A 28 -11.10 6.03 6.37
C ASP A 28 -9.83 5.19 6.46
N SER A 29 -9.85 4.13 7.28
CA SER A 29 -8.74 3.18 7.39
C SER A 29 -8.42 2.52 6.04
N LYS A 30 -9.46 2.15 5.28
CA LYS A 30 -9.32 1.58 3.93
C LYS A 30 -8.74 2.59 2.94
N SER A 31 -9.15 3.85 3.02
CA SER A 31 -8.61 4.94 2.18
C SER A 31 -7.11 5.17 2.41
N VAL A 32 -6.70 5.23 3.69
CA VAL A 32 -5.28 5.37 4.06
C VAL A 32 -4.48 4.15 3.63
N ALA A 33 -5.02 2.94 3.82
CA ALA A 33 -4.38 1.70 3.38
C ALA A 33 -4.21 1.65 1.85
N ALA A 34 -5.22 2.05 1.09
CA ALA A 34 -5.14 2.14 -0.37
C ALA A 34 -4.06 3.14 -0.82
N SER A 35 -3.99 4.31 -0.17
CA SER A 35 -2.95 5.31 -0.44
C SER A 35 -1.54 4.78 -0.15
N ALA A 36 -1.38 4.03 0.95
CA ALA A 36 -0.12 3.40 1.29
C ALA A 36 0.30 2.33 0.27
N LEU A 37 -0.66 1.55 -0.24
CA LEU A 37 -0.46 0.53 -1.28
C LEU A 37 -0.05 1.14 -2.63
N ALA A 38 -0.65 2.26 -3.02
CA ALA A 38 -0.31 2.97 -4.26
C ALA A 38 1.15 3.47 -4.28
N GLN A 39 1.75 3.68 -3.10
CA GLN A 39 3.13 4.11 -2.94
C GLN A 39 4.10 2.95 -2.69
N THR A 40 3.67 1.70 -2.87
CA THR A 40 4.53 0.53 -2.64
C THR A 40 5.50 0.31 -3.78
N LYS A 41 6.69 -0.20 -3.44
CA LYS A 41 7.66 -0.58 -4.46
C LYS A 41 7.05 -1.69 -5.33
N PRO A 42 7.06 -1.53 -6.67
CA PRO A 42 6.67 -2.62 -7.55
C PRO A 42 7.63 -3.79 -7.30
N LEU A 43 7.08 -4.95 -6.96
CA LEU A 43 7.85 -6.19 -6.95
C LEU A 43 8.38 -6.38 -8.37
N LYS A 44 9.70 -6.42 -8.51
CA LYS A 44 10.34 -6.78 -9.77
C LYS A 44 9.99 -8.26 -10.01
N ARG A 45 8.85 -8.52 -10.67
CA ARG A 45 8.51 -9.86 -11.16
C ARG A 45 9.64 -10.24 -12.10
N GLY A 46 10.53 -11.11 -11.64
CA GLY A 46 11.40 -11.86 -12.53
C GLY A 46 10.51 -12.58 -13.53
N LYS A 47 10.88 -12.48 -14.80
CA LYS A 47 10.33 -13.35 -15.84
C LYS A 47 10.63 -14.80 -15.49
#